data_AF-A0A158NUB4-F1
#
_entry.id   AF-A0A158NUB4-F1
#
_cell.length_a   1.000
_cell.length_b   1.000
_cell.length_c   1.000
_cell.angle_alpha   90.00
_cell.angle_beta   90.00
_cell.angle_gamma   90.00
#
_symmetry.space_group_name_H-M   'P 1'
#
loop_
_entity.id
_entity.type
_entity.pdbx_description
1 polymer ?
#
loop_
_entity_poly.entity_id
_entity_poly.type
_entity_poly.pdbx_seq_one_letter_code
_entity_poly.pdbx_strand_id
1 'polypeptide(L)'
;MKINYTQLLIKMHYFFFMGSAAPVYPFLSVYGKQLGISPLIIGSINAIFPILLLIVKPIFGFIMDYFQTWRKVIFLTLLAITNICYIIIFLLPPLPGPILLEHHFQNVSCATLLRCNMKYHASAIASCNGTKDTMCHWICENTNFSTQLSFHADQNKATISPNTTCLLNINKISLCQGNLTNNYNCNVICDNFKDDQCLYTSVTFWSFVVLMCISESGSFIFSSISDAFCFVILGQDKRLKYGKQRLWGAIGFGIVVCLSGYMIDFFSHDKIHKNYLSSMLLVIIFTCIDFICCIKLKLPFQSQSTTIMKDVFTLLKSKTIVIFLCFSGFFGVFNTIMRNFLLWYVEDLSIATDYMDRMKLIEGLILAAQAFSGEVIFFFLSGKILKKLGYGYTFTFCFICYALRLGLISLASTPWWVLLIEFFMQGPSYALSFTAIISYANVITPTGASATVQGLVQGVNEGL
;
A
#
# COMPACT_ATOMS: atom_id res chain seq x y z
N MET A 1 19.19 -11.72 33.10
CA MET A 1 17.87 -11.33 32.55
C MET A 1 17.14 -12.61 32.13
N LYS A 2 16.12 -13.09 32.85
CA LYS A 2 15.40 -14.32 32.45
C LYS A 2 14.57 -14.03 31.20
N ILE A 3 14.91 -14.66 30.07
CA ILE A 3 14.16 -14.53 28.81
C ILE A 3 12.81 -15.22 29.00
N ASN A 4 11.71 -14.47 28.86
CA ASN A 4 10.39 -15.06 28.84
C ASN A 4 10.09 -15.60 27.43
N TYR A 5 10.31 -16.90 27.23
CA TYR A 5 10.13 -17.57 25.93
C TYR A 5 8.73 -17.40 25.33
N THR A 6 7.68 -17.26 26.14
CA THR A 6 6.32 -16.98 25.63
C THR A 6 6.20 -15.59 24.99
N GLN A 7 6.84 -14.60 25.61
CA GLN A 7 6.90 -13.23 25.06
C GLN A 7 7.92 -13.11 23.93
N LEU A 8 8.87 -14.05 23.80
CA LEU A 8 9.78 -14.08 22.67
C LEU A 8 9.05 -14.51 21.39
N LEU A 9 8.19 -15.54 21.47
CA LEU A 9 7.43 -16.03 20.32
C LEU A 9 6.51 -14.96 19.73
N ILE A 10 5.80 -14.17 20.56
CA ILE A 10 4.93 -13.10 20.04
C ILE A 10 5.71 -11.94 19.41
N LYS A 11 6.94 -11.66 19.88
CA LYS A 11 7.81 -10.65 19.26
C LYS A 11 8.34 -11.10 17.91
N MET A 12 8.80 -12.36 17.83
CA MET A 12 9.22 -12.96 16.57
C MET A 12 8.05 -12.97 15.59
N HIS A 13 6.85 -13.32 16.05
CA HIS A 13 5.64 -13.25 15.24
C HIS A 13 5.43 -11.85 14.64
N TYR A 14 5.41 -10.79 15.45
CA TYR A 14 5.25 -9.44 14.91
C TYR A 14 6.34 -9.06 13.92
N PHE A 15 7.60 -9.43 14.20
CA PHE A 15 8.72 -9.15 13.31
C PHE A 15 8.54 -9.84 11.95
N PHE A 16 8.25 -11.14 11.94
CA PHE A 16 8.15 -11.90 10.70
C PHE A 16 6.87 -11.62 9.92
N PHE A 17 5.72 -11.45 10.60
CA PHE A 17 4.46 -11.07 9.97
C PHE A 17 4.54 -9.69 9.29
N MET A 18 5.01 -8.66 10.01
CA MET A 18 5.17 -7.34 9.40
C MET A 18 6.28 -7.33 8.34
N GLY A 19 7.32 -8.15 8.53
CA GLY A 19 8.37 -8.38 7.54
C GLY A 19 7.85 -9.05 6.26
N SER A 20 6.89 -9.98 6.32
CA SER A 20 6.32 -10.60 5.11
C SER A 20 5.40 -9.65 4.34
N ALA A 21 4.72 -8.72 5.01
CA ALA A 21 3.90 -7.71 4.36
C ALA A 21 4.71 -6.57 3.72
N ALA A 22 5.91 -6.29 4.24
CA ALA A 22 6.74 -5.14 3.85
C ALA A 22 7.16 -5.09 2.36
N PRO A 23 7.52 -6.20 1.69
CA PRO A 23 7.82 -6.21 0.25
C PRO A 23 6.60 -5.99 -0.66
N VAL A 24 5.39 -6.07 -0.12
CA VAL A 24 4.16 -6.04 -0.93
C VAL A 24 3.44 -4.71 -0.74
N TYR A 25 3.13 -4.36 0.52
CA TYR A 25 2.23 -3.26 0.86
C TYR A 25 2.62 -1.90 0.24
N PRO A 26 3.89 -1.44 0.29
CA PRO A 26 4.30 -0.18 -0.33
C PRO A 26 4.40 -0.23 -1.85
N PHE A 27 4.65 -1.42 -2.41
CA PHE A 27 4.91 -1.61 -3.85
C PHE A 27 3.65 -2.00 -4.63
N LEU A 28 2.55 -2.31 -3.96
CA LEU A 28 1.32 -2.81 -4.57
C LEU A 28 0.70 -1.80 -5.54
N SER A 29 0.68 -0.51 -5.19
CA SER A 29 0.19 0.57 -6.05
C SER A 29 1.09 0.78 -7.28
N VAL A 30 2.41 0.70 -7.08
CA VAL A 30 3.41 0.82 -8.16
C VAL A 30 3.31 -0.36 -9.12
N TYR A 31 3.11 -1.57 -8.60
CA TYR A 31 2.89 -2.77 -9.40
C TYR A 31 1.57 -2.69 -10.19
N GLY A 32 0.48 -2.20 -9.58
CA GLY A 32 -0.76 -1.93 -10.29
C GLY A 32 -0.58 -0.96 -11.47
N LYS A 33 0.23 0.10 -11.28
CA LYS A 33 0.61 1.03 -12.37
C LYS A 33 1.41 0.31 -13.46
N GLN A 34 2.31 -0.59 -13.09
CA GLN A 34 3.08 -1.40 -14.05
C GLN A 34 2.20 -2.37 -14.87
N LEU A 35 1.06 -2.81 -14.31
CA LEU A 35 0.03 -3.57 -15.04
C LEU A 35 -0.80 -2.69 -16.00
N GLY A 36 -0.60 -1.37 -15.97
CA GLY A 36 -1.31 -0.39 -16.79
C GLY A 36 -2.54 0.21 -16.11
N ILE A 37 -2.81 -0.11 -14.84
CA ILE A 37 -3.98 0.40 -14.12
C ILE A 37 -3.78 1.88 -13.80
N SER A 38 -4.78 2.69 -14.15
CA SER A 38 -4.77 4.12 -13.86
C SER A 38 -4.60 4.39 -12.35
N PRO A 39 -3.74 5.35 -11.95
CA PRO A 39 -3.59 5.76 -10.55
C PRO A 39 -4.91 6.15 -9.89
N LEU A 40 -5.84 6.74 -10.65
CA LEU A 40 -7.15 7.15 -10.15
C LEU A 40 -7.99 5.93 -9.71
N ILE A 41 -7.89 4.80 -10.41
CA ILE A 41 -8.62 3.58 -10.08
C ILE A 41 -7.98 2.88 -8.88
N ILE A 42 -6.65 2.78 -8.84
CA ILE A 42 -5.92 2.25 -7.68
C ILE A 42 -6.26 3.06 -6.42
N GLY A 43 -6.26 4.41 -6.53
CA GLY A 43 -6.67 5.30 -5.46
C GLY A 43 -8.13 5.10 -5.04
N SER A 44 -9.04 4.90 -6.00
CA SER A 44 -10.46 4.63 -5.72
C SER A 44 -10.67 3.30 -4.97
N ILE A 45 -9.96 2.25 -5.37
CA ILE A 45 -9.98 0.95 -4.67
C ILE A 45 -9.49 1.14 -3.24
N ASN A 46 -8.35 1.82 -3.05
CA ASN A 46 -7.78 2.08 -1.72
C ASN A 46 -8.64 2.99 -0.84
N ALA A 47 -9.53 3.79 -1.40
CA ALA A 47 -10.45 4.65 -0.65
C ALA A 47 -11.75 3.91 -0.25
N ILE A 48 -12.30 3.11 -1.15
CA ILE A 48 -13.58 2.41 -0.92
C ILE A 48 -13.36 1.15 -0.07
N PHE A 49 -12.25 0.44 -0.31
CA PHE A 49 -12.02 -0.86 0.29
C PHE A 49 -11.91 -0.85 1.82
N PRO A 50 -11.21 0.10 2.46
CA PRO A 50 -11.12 0.16 3.92
C PRO A 50 -12.50 0.25 4.61
N ILE A 51 -13.51 0.84 3.98
CA ILE A 51 -14.86 0.93 4.54
C ILE A 51 -15.44 -0.47 4.81
N LEU A 52 -15.10 -1.46 3.99
CA LEU A 52 -15.52 -2.85 4.22
C LEU A 52 -14.87 -3.44 5.48
N LEU A 53 -13.66 -3.01 5.85
CA LEU A 53 -12.95 -3.49 7.05
C LEU A 53 -13.68 -3.13 8.34
N LEU A 54 -14.46 -2.05 8.35
CA LEU A 54 -15.29 -1.65 9.49
C LEU A 54 -16.28 -2.74 9.89
N ILE A 55 -16.75 -3.53 8.92
CA ILE A 55 -17.70 -4.63 9.12
C ILE A 55 -16.95 -5.97 9.23
N VAL A 56 -16.00 -6.23 8.32
CA VAL A 56 -15.36 -7.55 8.21
C VAL A 56 -14.51 -7.87 9.44
N LYS A 57 -13.77 -6.91 10.00
CA LYS A 57 -12.92 -7.15 11.17
C LYS A 57 -13.68 -7.63 12.41
N PRO A 58 -14.75 -6.96 12.88
CA PRO A 58 -15.51 -7.46 14.02
C PRO A 58 -16.16 -8.83 13.76
N ILE A 59 -16.55 -9.15 12.52
CA ILE A 59 -17.07 -10.48 12.17
C ILE A 59 -15.99 -11.55 12.37
N PHE A 60 -14.79 -11.35 11.83
CA PHE A 60 -13.69 -12.29 12.03
C PHE A 60 -13.23 -12.35 13.49
N GLY A 61 -13.25 -11.22 14.20
CA GLY A 61 -13.01 -11.19 15.65
C GLY A 61 -14.02 -12.05 16.42
N PHE A 62 -15.31 -11.97 16.07
CA PHE A 62 -16.35 -12.81 16.66
C PHE A 62 -16.15 -14.29 16.34
N ILE A 63 -15.83 -14.64 15.09
CA ILE A 63 -15.52 -16.02 14.69
C ILE A 63 -14.37 -16.57 15.55
N MET A 64 -13.32 -15.78 15.78
CA MET A 64 -12.16 -16.17 16.58
C MET A 64 -12.47 -16.36 18.07
N ASP A 65 -13.34 -15.52 18.63
CA ASP A 65 -13.76 -15.61 20.03
C ASP A 65 -14.78 -16.75 20.26
N TYR A 66 -15.65 -17.03 19.28
CA TYR A 66 -16.67 -18.07 19.34
C TYR A 66 -16.09 -19.48 19.10
N PHE A 67 -15.30 -19.67 18.04
CA PHE A 67 -14.74 -20.98 17.65
C PHE A 67 -13.38 -21.27 18.32
N GLN A 68 -13.36 -21.27 19.65
CA GLN A 68 -12.10 -21.36 20.41
C GLN A 68 -11.26 -22.61 20.14
N THR A 69 -11.89 -23.76 19.90
CA THR A 69 -11.21 -25.04 19.59
C THR A 69 -10.47 -24.96 18.25
N TRP A 70 -11.07 -24.29 17.26
CA TRP A 70 -10.54 -24.18 15.90
C TRP A 70 -9.72 -22.91 15.67
N ARG A 71 -9.68 -21.99 16.65
CA ARG A 71 -9.02 -20.68 16.53
C ARG A 71 -7.57 -20.77 16.04
N LYS A 72 -6.78 -21.75 16.50
CA LYS A 72 -5.41 -21.89 16.01
C LYS A 72 -5.35 -22.26 14.53
N VAL A 73 -6.26 -23.12 14.08
CA VAL A 73 -6.40 -23.50 12.67
C VAL A 73 -6.83 -22.27 11.86
N ILE A 74 -7.89 -21.57 12.29
CA ILE A 74 -8.38 -20.37 11.60
C ILE A 74 -7.28 -19.31 11.48
N PHE A 75 -6.52 -19.06 12.55
CA PHE A 75 -5.41 -18.12 12.55
C PHE A 75 -4.30 -18.50 11.54
N LEU A 76 -3.88 -19.77 11.51
CA LEU A 76 -2.87 -20.25 10.57
C LEU A 76 -3.38 -20.25 9.12
N THR A 77 -4.65 -20.60 8.90
CA THR A 77 -5.29 -20.59 7.58
C THR A 77 -5.39 -19.15 7.05
N LEU A 78 -5.78 -18.20 7.89
CA LEU A 78 -5.84 -16.78 7.52
C LEU A 78 -4.45 -16.25 7.13
N LEU A 79 -3.42 -16.57 7.91
CA LEU A 79 -2.03 -16.20 7.60
C LEU A 79 -1.59 -16.76 6.23
N ALA A 80 -1.87 -18.05 5.98
CA ALA A 80 -1.49 -18.72 4.75
C ALA A 80 -2.22 -18.12 3.54
N ILE A 81 -3.55 -17.99 3.59
CA ILE A 81 -4.35 -17.43 2.49
C ILE A 81 -3.87 -16.03 2.13
N THR A 82 -3.68 -15.17 3.14
CA THR A 82 -3.26 -13.78 2.94
C THR A 82 -1.92 -13.68 2.20
N ASN A 83 -0.90 -14.41 2.67
CA ASN A 83 0.43 -14.35 2.05
C ASN A 83 0.48 -15.07 0.70
N ILE A 84 -0.31 -16.14 0.50
CA ILE A 84 -0.46 -16.78 -0.81
C ILE A 84 -1.05 -15.78 -1.82
N CYS A 85 -2.10 -15.04 -1.44
CA CYS A 85 -2.65 -13.99 -2.30
C CYS A 85 -1.61 -12.92 -2.63
N TYR A 86 -0.80 -12.47 -1.67
CA TYR A 86 0.29 -11.53 -1.95
C TYR A 86 1.31 -12.06 -2.98
N ILE A 87 1.66 -13.34 -2.91
CA ILE A 87 2.57 -13.96 -3.88
C ILE A 87 1.91 -14.05 -5.26
N ILE A 88 0.64 -14.44 -5.33
CA ILE A 88 -0.09 -14.58 -6.59
C ILE A 88 -0.25 -13.23 -7.29
N ILE A 89 -0.44 -12.12 -6.56
CA ILE A 89 -0.54 -10.78 -7.16
C ILE A 89 0.67 -10.49 -8.04
N PHE A 90 1.88 -10.75 -7.54
CA PHE A 90 3.10 -10.46 -8.29
C PHE A 90 3.34 -11.44 -9.46
N LEU A 91 2.64 -12.57 -9.51
CA LEU A 91 2.68 -13.55 -10.61
C LEU A 91 1.73 -13.19 -11.75
N LEU A 92 0.85 -12.19 -11.58
CA LEU A 92 -0.07 -11.78 -12.62
C LEU A 92 0.71 -11.26 -13.84
N PRO A 93 0.46 -11.80 -15.04
CA PRO A 93 1.15 -11.33 -16.24
C PRO A 93 0.69 -9.90 -16.57
N PRO A 94 1.62 -8.99 -16.93
CA PRO A 94 1.22 -7.72 -17.50
C PRO A 94 0.47 -7.97 -18.81
N LEU A 95 -0.54 -7.15 -19.12
CA LEU A 95 -1.20 -7.24 -20.42
C LEU A 95 -0.19 -6.90 -21.53
N PRO A 96 -0.23 -7.62 -22.67
CA PRO A 96 0.58 -7.28 -23.82
C PRO A 96 0.21 -5.86 -24.27
N GLY A 97 1.21 -5.01 -24.43
CA GLY A 97 1.02 -3.63 -24.88
C GLY A 97 2.25 -2.76 -24.65
N PRO A 98 2.51 -1.78 -25.53
CA PRO A 98 3.61 -0.85 -25.35
C PRO A 98 3.33 0.08 -24.17
N ILE A 99 4.37 0.35 -23.37
CA ILE A 99 4.34 1.36 -22.30
C ILE A 99 5.02 2.62 -22.81
N LEU A 100 4.35 3.76 -22.62
CA LEU A 100 4.86 5.07 -22.98
C LEU A 100 5.71 5.60 -21.82
N LEU A 101 7.00 5.25 -21.83
CA LEU A 101 8.00 5.61 -20.81
C LEU A 101 8.52 7.04 -20.97
N GLU A 102 8.60 7.51 -22.22
CA GLU A 102 8.99 8.85 -22.60
C GLU A 102 7.81 9.49 -23.32
N HIS A 103 7.25 10.56 -22.74
CA HIS A 103 6.24 11.36 -23.43
C HIS A 103 6.86 12.24 -24.52
N HIS A 104 8.18 12.42 -24.52
CA HIS A 104 8.90 13.31 -25.40
C HIS A 104 9.90 12.54 -26.25
N PHE A 105 9.68 12.51 -27.57
CA PHE A 105 10.60 11.93 -28.53
C PHE A 105 11.29 13.07 -29.31
N GLN A 106 12.62 13.04 -29.37
CA GLN A 106 13.41 14.03 -30.12
C GLN A 106 13.78 13.49 -31.51
N ASN A 107 13.85 14.40 -32.49
CA ASN A 107 14.32 14.11 -33.85
C ASN A 107 13.57 12.98 -34.57
N VAL A 108 12.24 12.98 -34.48
CA VAL A 108 11.41 11.99 -35.17
C VAL A 108 11.01 12.52 -36.54
N SER A 109 11.25 11.72 -37.59
CA SER A 109 10.77 12.01 -38.94
C SER A 109 9.38 11.41 -39.15
N CYS A 110 8.38 12.25 -39.44
CA CYS A 110 7.03 11.76 -39.73
C CYS A 110 6.94 11.02 -41.09
N ALA A 111 7.85 11.30 -42.02
CA ALA A 111 7.83 10.74 -43.38
C ALA A 111 8.08 9.22 -43.42
N THR A 112 8.67 8.66 -42.36
CA THR A 112 8.99 7.23 -42.27
C THR A 112 7.83 6.37 -41.75
N LEU A 113 6.74 7.01 -41.28
CA LEU A 113 5.59 6.32 -40.69
C LEU A 113 4.57 5.88 -41.75
N LEU A 114 4.14 4.63 -41.65
CA LEU A 114 3.17 4.02 -42.57
C LEU A 114 1.74 4.15 -42.04
N ARG A 115 0.77 3.98 -42.94
CA ARG A 115 -0.67 3.97 -42.59
C ARG A 115 -1.06 2.65 -41.93
N CYS A 116 -1.87 2.71 -40.86
CA CYS A 116 -2.41 1.50 -40.25
C CYS A 116 -3.43 0.81 -41.18
N ASN A 117 -3.38 -0.52 -41.23
CA ASN A 117 -4.45 -1.30 -41.83
C ASN A 117 -5.66 -1.31 -40.88
N MET A 118 -6.71 -0.54 -41.21
CA MET A 118 -7.88 -0.36 -40.34
C MET A 118 -8.61 -1.65 -39.99
N LYS A 119 -8.61 -2.68 -40.86
CA LYS A 119 -9.25 -3.97 -40.55
C LYS A 119 -8.46 -4.74 -39.49
N TYR A 120 -7.13 -4.76 -39.63
CA TYR A 120 -6.23 -5.38 -38.65
C TYR A 120 -6.24 -4.62 -37.33
N HIS A 121 -6.16 -3.29 -37.38
CA HIS A 121 -6.22 -2.40 -36.23
C HIS A 121 -7.51 -2.59 -35.42
N ALA A 122 -8.68 -2.56 -36.06
CA ALA A 122 -9.96 -2.78 -35.39
C ALA A 122 -10.02 -4.18 -34.74
N SER A 123 -9.52 -5.22 -35.42
CA SER A 123 -9.46 -6.57 -34.86
C SER A 123 -8.46 -6.70 -33.70
N ALA A 124 -7.33 -5.98 -33.75
CA ALA A 124 -6.28 -6.01 -32.74
C ALA A 124 -6.71 -5.27 -31.46
N ILE A 125 -7.42 -4.15 -31.60
CA ILE A 125 -8.05 -3.46 -30.47
C ILE A 125 -9.15 -4.33 -29.85
N ALA A 126 -10.04 -4.91 -30.66
CA ALA A 126 -11.12 -5.76 -30.15
C ALA A 126 -10.63 -7.05 -29.48
N SER A 127 -9.51 -7.62 -29.96
CA SER A 127 -8.87 -8.82 -29.37
C SER A 127 -7.84 -8.51 -28.29
N CYS A 128 -7.63 -7.23 -27.95
CA CYS A 128 -6.64 -6.79 -26.97
C CYS A 128 -5.21 -7.31 -27.27
N ASN A 129 -4.84 -7.38 -28.55
CA ASN A 129 -3.58 -7.95 -29.03
C ASN A 129 -2.42 -6.94 -28.99
N GLY A 130 -2.25 -6.24 -27.86
CA GLY A 130 -1.10 -5.36 -27.60
C GLY A 130 -0.97 -4.13 -28.50
N THR A 131 -2.04 -3.71 -29.17
CA THR A 131 -2.08 -2.46 -29.94
C THR A 131 -2.73 -1.37 -29.10
N LYS A 132 -2.10 -0.19 -29.00
CA LYS A 132 -2.64 0.95 -28.23
C LYS A 132 -2.56 2.25 -29.03
N ASP A 133 -3.62 3.04 -28.91
CA ASP A 133 -3.77 4.31 -29.61
C ASP A 133 -3.48 5.49 -28.70
N THR A 134 -2.74 6.47 -29.19
CA THR A 134 -2.54 7.75 -28.50
C THR A 134 -2.53 8.93 -29.48
N MET A 135 -2.84 10.12 -28.98
CA MET A 135 -2.66 11.36 -29.72
C MET A 135 -1.23 11.88 -29.49
N CYS A 136 -0.51 12.13 -30.57
CA CYS A 136 0.83 12.71 -30.51
C CYS A 136 0.84 14.08 -31.18
N HIS A 137 1.37 15.07 -30.46
CA HIS A 137 1.54 16.45 -30.86
C HIS A 137 2.96 16.64 -31.40
N TRP A 138 3.05 16.99 -32.67
CA TRP A 138 4.29 17.22 -33.38
C TRP A 138 4.60 18.72 -33.34
N ILE A 139 5.77 19.05 -32.80
CA ILE A 139 6.31 20.40 -32.71
C ILE A 139 7.49 20.45 -33.68
N CYS A 140 7.27 21.09 -34.82
CA CYS A 140 8.26 21.25 -35.89
C CYS A 140 8.53 22.75 -36.11
N GLU A 141 9.67 23.12 -36.67
CA GLU A 141 10.07 24.53 -36.84
C GLU A 141 9.04 25.40 -37.58
N ASN A 142 8.30 24.83 -38.53
CA ASN A 142 7.40 25.60 -39.40
C ASN A 142 5.90 25.30 -39.21
N THR A 143 5.53 24.16 -38.61
CA THR A 143 4.12 23.76 -38.45
C THR A 143 3.93 22.82 -37.26
N ASN A 144 3.01 23.15 -36.37
CA ASN A 144 2.60 22.26 -35.28
C ASN A 144 1.32 21.51 -35.67
N PHE A 145 1.29 20.19 -35.47
CA PHE A 145 0.09 19.40 -35.73
C PHE A 145 -0.03 18.21 -34.79
N SER A 146 -1.25 17.82 -34.46
CA SER A 146 -1.55 16.63 -33.66
C SER A 146 -2.07 15.49 -34.54
N THR A 147 -1.55 14.28 -34.39
CA THR A 147 -2.06 13.11 -35.13
C THR A 147 -2.19 11.91 -34.21
N GLN A 148 -3.14 11.03 -34.51
CA GLN A 148 -3.33 9.81 -33.75
C GLN A 148 -2.42 8.72 -34.29
N LEU A 149 -1.58 8.18 -33.41
CA LEU A 149 -0.68 7.08 -33.70
C LEU A 149 -1.18 5.82 -32.99
N SER A 150 -1.07 4.70 -33.68
CA SER A 150 -1.24 3.36 -33.10
C SER A 150 0.14 2.74 -32.91
N PHE A 151 0.41 2.27 -31.71
CA PHE A 151 1.64 1.58 -31.34
C PHE A 151 1.38 0.07 -31.26
N HIS A 152 2.26 -0.71 -31.88
CA HIS A 152 2.34 -2.15 -31.73
C HIS A 152 3.41 -2.51 -30.69
N ALA A 153 3.15 -3.55 -29.90
CA ALA A 153 4.09 -3.99 -28.88
C ALA A 153 5.37 -4.58 -29.52
N ASP A 154 6.49 -3.86 -29.39
CA ASP A 154 7.84 -4.38 -29.61
C ASP A 154 8.63 -4.20 -28.31
N GLN A 155 9.07 -5.31 -27.72
CA GLN A 155 9.77 -5.35 -26.42
C GLN A 155 9.07 -4.55 -25.27
N ASN A 156 7.74 -4.42 -25.32
CA ASN A 156 6.91 -3.63 -24.38
C ASN A 156 7.25 -2.12 -24.30
N LYS A 157 8.12 -1.58 -25.17
CA LYS A 157 8.46 -0.15 -25.21
C LYS A 157 7.70 0.53 -26.34
N ALA A 158 7.06 1.66 -26.06
CA ALA A 158 6.59 2.54 -27.12
C ALA A 158 7.80 3.23 -27.78
N THR A 159 8.22 2.75 -28.95
CA THR A 159 9.20 3.43 -29.80
C THR A 159 8.51 3.90 -31.07
N ILE A 160 8.80 5.12 -31.51
CA ILE A 160 8.31 5.61 -32.80
C ILE A 160 9.24 5.09 -33.88
N SER A 161 8.80 4.06 -34.59
CA SER A 161 9.52 3.49 -35.74
C SER A 161 8.54 3.02 -36.82
N PRO A 162 9.00 2.86 -38.08
CA PRO A 162 8.15 2.42 -39.18
C PRO A 162 7.48 1.06 -38.93
N ASN A 163 8.12 0.21 -38.11
CA ASN A 163 7.69 -1.16 -37.84
C ASN A 163 6.78 -1.24 -36.60
N THR A 164 6.92 -0.30 -35.68
CA THR A 164 6.23 -0.32 -34.37
C THR A 164 5.08 0.68 -34.29
N THR A 165 5.02 1.66 -35.19
CA THR A 165 4.02 2.73 -35.17
C THR A 165 3.40 3.01 -36.53
N CYS A 166 2.10 3.31 -36.53
CA CYS A 166 1.37 3.65 -37.75
C CYS A 166 0.37 4.79 -37.53
N LEU A 167 0.08 5.52 -38.61
CA LEU A 167 -0.83 6.67 -38.64
C LEU A 167 -2.29 6.25 -38.87
N LEU A 168 -3.21 6.75 -38.04
CA LEU A 168 -4.64 6.46 -38.14
C LEU A 168 -5.43 7.48 -38.97
N ASN A 169 -5.05 8.76 -38.96
CA ASN A 169 -5.80 9.82 -39.64
C ASN A 169 -5.21 10.19 -41.01
N ILE A 170 -6.04 10.08 -42.06
CA ILE A 170 -5.68 10.24 -43.47
C ILE A 170 -5.43 11.71 -43.84
N ASN A 171 -6.12 12.65 -43.22
CA ASN A 171 -6.14 14.05 -43.66
C ASN A 171 -4.88 14.85 -43.26
N LYS A 172 -4.05 14.32 -42.35
CA LYS A 172 -2.76 14.91 -41.96
C LYS A 172 -1.56 14.23 -42.61
N ILE A 173 -1.78 13.20 -43.43
CA ILE A 173 -0.70 12.52 -44.18
C ILE A 173 -0.08 13.49 -45.19
N SER A 174 -0.85 14.39 -45.79
CA SER A 174 -0.35 15.41 -46.70
C SER A 174 0.63 16.40 -46.05
N LEU A 175 0.55 16.60 -44.72
CA LEU A 175 1.53 17.41 -43.97
C LEU A 175 2.83 16.64 -43.71
N CYS A 176 2.78 15.31 -43.58
CA CYS A 176 3.96 14.47 -43.36
C CYS A 176 4.63 13.98 -44.66
N GLN A 177 3.88 13.87 -45.77
CA GLN A 177 4.37 13.53 -47.11
C GLN A 177 4.56 14.75 -48.03
N GLY A 178 4.16 15.94 -47.57
CA GLY A 178 4.32 17.20 -48.28
C GLY A 178 5.80 17.58 -48.40
N ASN A 179 6.37 17.31 -49.58
CA ASN A 179 7.75 17.54 -50.02
C ASN A 179 8.81 16.66 -49.34
N LEU A 180 9.01 15.50 -49.98
CA LEU A 180 10.04 14.47 -49.76
C LEU A 180 11.52 14.95 -49.82
N THR A 181 11.78 16.26 -49.76
CA THR A 181 13.10 16.85 -49.97
C THR A 181 13.77 17.36 -48.70
N ASN A 182 13.04 17.58 -47.59
CA ASN A 182 13.63 17.98 -46.32
C ASN A 182 13.26 16.96 -45.23
N ASN A 183 14.26 16.34 -44.61
CA ASN A 183 14.07 15.54 -43.40
C ASN A 183 13.58 16.44 -42.26
N TYR A 184 12.26 16.58 -42.09
CA TYR A 184 11.67 17.30 -40.97
C TYR A 184 11.79 16.46 -39.70
N ASN A 185 12.87 16.69 -38.95
CA ASN A 185 13.01 16.18 -37.60
C ASN A 185 12.16 17.05 -36.67
N CYS A 186 11.18 16.44 -36.00
CA CYS A 186 10.30 17.14 -35.08
C CYS A 186 10.42 16.57 -33.66
N ASN A 187 10.13 17.42 -32.68
CA ASN A 187 9.90 16.97 -31.32
C ASN A 187 8.44 16.51 -31.20
N VAL A 188 8.23 15.31 -30.66
CA VAL A 188 6.90 14.70 -30.57
C VAL A 188 6.55 14.50 -29.11
N ILE A 189 5.40 15.04 -28.71
CA ILE A 189 4.83 14.87 -27.39
C ILE A 189 3.58 14.01 -27.49
N CYS A 190 3.58 12.82 -26.89
CA CYS A 190 2.42 11.92 -26.93
C CYS A 190 1.61 11.95 -25.62
N ASP A 191 0.29 12.05 -25.76
CA ASP A 191 -0.66 11.91 -24.66
C ASP A 191 -0.66 10.47 -24.12
N ASN A 192 -1.36 10.25 -23.00
CA ASN A 192 -1.62 8.90 -22.51
C ASN A 192 -2.50 8.11 -23.49
N PHE A 193 -2.34 6.79 -23.51
CA PHE A 193 -3.15 5.91 -24.36
C PHE A 193 -4.65 6.08 -24.09
N LYS A 194 -5.45 6.12 -25.16
CA LYS A 194 -6.87 6.51 -25.12
C LYS A 194 -7.85 5.39 -24.80
N ASP A 195 -7.41 4.12 -24.76
CA ASP A 195 -8.30 2.98 -24.51
C ASP A 195 -7.73 1.99 -23.50
N ASP A 196 -8.28 2.03 -22.29
CA ASP A 196 -8.05 1.03 -21.24
C ASP A 196 -9.19 -0.01 -21.18
N GLN A 197 -10.15 0.02 -22.10
CA GLN A 197 -11.34 -0.85 -22.04
C GLN A 197 -10.94 -2.33 -21.97
N CYS A 198 -9.94 -2.73 -22.76
CA CYS A 198 -9.34 -4.06 -22.71
C CYS A 198 -8.77 -4.45 -21.34
N LEU A 199 -8.11 -3.51 -20.65
CA LEU A 199 -7.53 -3.72 -19.32
C LEU A 199 -8.65 -3.96 -18.31
N TYR A 200 -9.67 -3.10 -18.26
CA TYR A 200 -10.74 -3.22 -17.25
C TYR A 200 -11.70 -4.39 -17.50
N THR A 201 -11.74 -4.94 -18.72
CA THR A 201 -12.44 -6.20 -19.03
C THR A 201 -11.59 -7.45 -18.81
N SER A 202 -10.28 -7.31 -18.60
CA SER A 202 -9.38 -8.46 -18.54
C SER A 202 -9.52 -9.26 -17.24
N VAL A 203 -9.20 -10.55 -17.32
CA VAL A 203 -9.08 -11.42 -16.14
C VAL A 203 -7.93 -10.96 -15.24
N THR A 204 -6.88 -10.36 -15.79
CA THR A 204 -5.73 -9.86 -15.02
C THR A 204 -6.12 -8.71 -14.11
N PHE A 205 -6.95 -7.77 -14.58
CA PHE A 205 -7.44 -6.66 -13.77
C PHE A 205 -8.34 -7.14 -12.63
N TRP A 206 -9.38 -7.94 -12.94
CA TRP A 206 -10.28 -8.43 -11.89
C TRP A 206 -9.59 -9.38 -10.91
N SER A 207 -8.65 -10.21 -11.38
CA SER A 207 -7.78 -11.02 -10.49
C SER A 207 -6.95 -10.13 -9.58
N PHE A 208 -6.35 -9.06 -10.11
CA PHE A 208 -5.58 -8.11 -9.32
C PHE A 208 -6.45 -7.47 -8.23
N VAL A 209 -7.63 -6.95 -8.60
CA VAL A 209 -8.56 -6.32 -7.64
C VAL A 209 -8.99 -7.30 -6.55
N VAL A 210 -9.41 -8.51 -6.92
CA VAL A 210 -9.86 -9.53 -5.94
C VAL A 210 -8.73 -9.97 -5.02
N LEU A 211 -7.55 -10.26 -5.56
CA LEU A 211 -6.40 -10.69 -4.76
C LEU A 211 -5.89 -9.56 -3.84
N MET A 212 -5.84 -8.33 -4.34
CA MET A 212 -5.53 -7.14 -3.56
C MET A 212 -6.53 -6.99 -2.41
N CYS A 213 -7.83 -7.11 -2.68
CA CYS A 213 -8.87 -7.06 -1.65
C CYS A 213 -8.66 -8.15 -0.57
N ILE A 214 -8.51 -9.41 -0.99
CA ILE A 214 -8.37 -10.54 -0.04
C ILE A 214 -7.10 -10.40 0.81
N SER A 215 -5.97 -10.04 0.19
CA SER A 215 -4.70 -9.93 0.90
C SER A 215 -4.64 -8.73 1.84
N GLU A 216 -5.12 -7.55 1.41
CA GLU A 216 -5.20 -6.37 2.28
C GLU A 216 -6.14 -6.62 3.46
N SER A 217 -7.36 -7.11 3.21
CA SER A 217 -8.29 -7.47 4.27
C SER A 217 -7.72 -8.51 5.21
N GLY A 218 -7.13 -9.58 4.66
CA GLY A 218 -6.52 -10.65 5.41
C GLY A 218 -5.44 -10.13 6.36
N SER A 219 -4.54 -9.26 5.87
CA SER A 219 -3.48 -8.66 6.67
C SER A 219 -4.01 -7.79 7.80
N PHE A 220 -4.99 -6.94 7.53
CA PHE A 220 -5.58 -6.07 8.55
C PHE A 220 -6.36 -6.86 9.62
N ILE A 221 -7.13 -7.88 9.21
CA ILE A 221 -7.84 -8.77 10.12
C ILE A 221 -6.84 -9.53 10.99
N PHE A 222 -5.80 -10.08 10.36
CA PHE A 222 -4.78 -10.86 11.05
C PHE A 222 -4.01 -10.01 12.07
N SER A 223 -3.63 -8.78 11.71
CA SER A 223 -2.99 -7.84 12.64
C SER A 223 -3.85 -7.60 13.90
N SER A 224 -5.16 -7.40 13.72
CA SER A 224 -6.09 -7.17 14.83
C SER A 224 -6.23 -8.38 15.76
N ILE A 225 -6.30 -9.58 15.18
CA ILE A 225 -6.34 -10.83 15.94
C ILE A 225 -5.02 -11.05 16.68
N SER A 226 -3.88 -10.77 16.05
CA SER A 226 -2.55 -10.85 16.69
C SER A 226 -2.42 -9.88 17.87
N ASP A 227 -2.96 -8.67 17.75
CA ASP A 227 -3.03 -7.70 18.85
C ASP A 227 -3.88 -8.24 20.00
N ALA A 228 -5.07 -8.77 19.70
CA ALA A 228 -5.94 -9.38 20.70
C ALA A 228 -5.23 -10.51 21.45
N PHE A 229 -4.55 -11.42 20.74
CA PHE A 229 -3.78 -12.50 21.37
C PHE A 229 -2.58 -11.99 22.17
N CYS A 230 -1.93 -10.93 21.72
CA CYS A 230 -0.85 -10.31 22.47
C CYS A 230 -1.32 -9.87 23.87
N PHE A 231 -2.50 -9.25 23.98
CA PHE A 231 -3.06 -8.89 25.30
C PHE A 231 -3.41 -10.12 26.16
N VAL A 232 -3.98 -11.16 25.56
CA VAL A 232 -4.29 -12.41 26.29
C VAL A 232 -2.99 -13.05 26.83
N ILE A 233 -1.90 -13.06 26.05
CA ILE A 233 -0.59 -13.59 26.47
C ILE A 233 0.08 -12.71 27.53
N LEU A 234 -0.05 -11.38 27.43
CA LEU A 234 0.51 -10.45 28.41
C LEU A 234 -0.22 -10.53 29.76
N GLY A 235 -1.53 -10.79 29.74
CA GLY A 235 -2.40 -10.73 30.91
C GLY A 235 -2.72 -9.30 31.35
N GLN A 236 -3.71 -9.15 32.23
CA GLN A 236 -4.22 -7.84 32.67
C GLN A 236 -3.14 -6.95 33.31
N ASP A 237 -2.23 -7.53 34.10
CA ASP A 237 -1.19 -6.80 34.84
C ASP A 237 -0.11 -6.17 33.96
N LYS A 238 0.06 -6.67 32.72
CA LYS A 238 1.17 -6.28 31.83
C LYS A 238 0.70 -5.70 30.50
N ARG A 239 -0.58 -5.32 30.36
CA ARG A 239 -1.13 -4.69 29.14
C ARG A 239 -0.34 -3.48 28.64
N LEU A 240 0.21 -2.67 29.56
CA LEU A 240 1.06 -1.51 29.22
C LEU A 240 2.40 -1.91 28.56
N LYS A 241 2.74 -3.20 28.50
CA LYS A 241 3.92 -3.70 27.77
C LYS A 241 3.61 -4.05 26.32
N TYR A 242 2.37 -3.84 25.83
CA TYR A 242 1.97 -4.10 24.45
C TYR A 242 2.87 -3.40 23.44
N GLY A 243 3.16 -2.11 23.61
CA GLY A 243 4.06 -1.36 22.71
C GLY A 243 5.46 -2.00 22.60
N LYS A 244 5.95 -2.63 23.67
CA LYS A 244 7.24 -3.36 23.65
C LYS A 244 7.21 -4.66 22.85
N GLN A 245 6.02 -5.20 22.57
CA GLN A 245 5.84 -6.34 21.68
C GLN A 245 5.69 -5.83 20.24
N ARG A 246 4.79 -4.84 20.04
CA ARG A 246 4.47 -4.29 18.72
C ARG A 246 5.65 -3.63 18.02
N LEU A 247 6.60 -3.04 18.77
CA LEU A 247 7.81 -2.44 18.20
C LEU A 247 8.62 -3.40 17.32
N TRP A 248 8.58 -4.71 17.60
CA TRP A 248 9.32 -5.69 16.79
C TRP A 248 8.73 -5.81 15.38
N GLY A 249 7.45 -5.52 15.21
CA GLY A 249 6.81 -5.40 13.91
C GLY A 249 7.32 -4.20 13.11
N ALA A 250 7.48 -3.03 13.74
CA ALA A 250 8.06 -1.86 13.09
C ALA A 250 9.51 -2.10 12.63
N ILE A 251 10.32 -2.75 13.47
CA ILE A 251 11.70 -3.14 13.11
C ILE A 251 11.69 -4.13 11.93
N GLY A 252 10.85 -5.16 11.97
CA GLY A 252 10.73 -6.14 10.89
C GLY A 252 10.31 -5.50 9.57
N PHE A 253 9.29 -4.63 9.60
CA PHE A 253 8.84 -3.89 8.43
C PHE A 253 9.95 -3.02 7.84
N GLY A 254 10.59 -2.19 8.67
CA GLY A 254 11.64 -1.26 8.24
C GLY A 254 12.88 -1.94 7.65
N ILE A 255 13.33 -3.07 8.22
CA ILE A 255 14.48 -3.80 7.67
C ILE A 255 14.13 -4.43 6.32
N VAL A 256 12.98 -5.11 6.25
CA VAL A 256 12.62 -5.91 5.08
C VAL A 256 12.19 -5.04 3.90
N VAL A 257 11.53 -3.90 4.12
CA VAL A 257 11.17 -2.97 3.03
C VAL A 257 12.43 -2.41 2.36
N CYS A 258 13.44 -2.02 3.15
CA CYS A 258 14.72 -1.53 2.62
C CYS A 258 15.45 -2.62 1.83
N LEU A 259 15.50 -3.84 2.37
CA LEU A 259 16.12 -4.98 1.70
C LEU A 259 15.40 -5.33 0.39
N SER A 260 14.06 -5.34 0.40
CA SER A 260 13.23 -5.60 -0.76
C SER A 260 13.43 -4.55 -1.85
N GLY A 261 13.42 -3.26 -1.50
CA GLY A 261 13.69 -2.17 -2.45
C GLY A 261 15.06 -2.31 -3.12
N TYR A 262 16.12 -2.53 -2.33
CA TYR A 262 17.47 -2.76 -2.84
C TYR A 262 17.53 -3.98 -3.79
N MET A 263 16.90 -5.09 -3.42
CA MET A 263 16.87 -6.29 -4.27
C MET A 263 16.10 -6.05 -5.57
N ILE A 264 14.94 -5.38 -5.54
CA ILE A 264 14.19 -5.08 -6.76
C ILE A 264 15.07 -4.26 -7.72
N ASP A 265 15.74 -3.22 -7.24
CA ASP A 265 16.55 -2.35 -8.10
C ASP A 265 17.79 -3.09 -8.64
N PHE A 266 18.46 -3.90 -7.82
CA PHE A 266 19.62 -4.68 -8.23
C PHE A 266 19.28 -5.73 -9.31
N PHE A 267 18.19 -6.49 -9.12
CA PHE A 267 17.79 -7.56 -10.05
C PHE A 267 17.02 -7.05 -11.29
N SER A 268 16.57 -5.79 -11.27
CA SER A 268 15.85 -5.17 -12.38
C SER A 268 16.71 -4.18 -13.16
N HIS A 269 18.04 -4.23 -13.01
CA HIS A 269 18.95 -3.39 -13.80
C HIS A 269 18.62 -3.52 -15.29
N ASP A 270 18.45 -2.39 -15.97
CA ASP A 270 18.14 -2.24 -17.39
C ASP A 270 16.77 -2.80 -17.88
N LYS A 271 15.86 -3.20 -16.98
CA LYS A 271 14.51 -3.69 -17.36
C LYS A 271 13.42 -2.65 -17.16
N ILE A 272 12.58 -2.46 -18.18
CA ILE A 272 11.38 -1.60 -18.15
C ILE A 272 10.36 -2.08 -17.11
N HIS A 273 10.16 -3.40 -17.04
CA HIS A 273 9.35 -4.02 -16.00
C HIS A 273 10.26 -4.42 -14.84
N LYS A 274 10.02 -3.82 -13.66
CA LYS A 274 10.70 -4.26 -12.44
C LYS A 274 10.32 -5.70 -12.16
N ASN A 275 11.33 -6.52 -11.84
CA ASN A 275 11.17 -7.92 -11.50
C ASN A 275 10.93 -8.06 -9.99
N TYR A 276 9.68 -8.31 -9.61
CA TYR A 276 9.28 -8.49 -8.22
C TYR A 276 9.54 -9.91 -7.68
N LEU A 277 10.12 -10.81 -8.47
CA LEU A 277 10.46 -12.17 -8.03
C LEU A 277 11.34 -12.18 -6.77
N SER A 278 12.31 -11.28 -6.70
CA SER A 278 13.18 -11.14 -5.52
C SER A 278 12.41 -10.78 -4.25
N SER A 279 11.38 -9.94 -4.37
CA SER A 279 10.47 -9.61 -3.27
C SER A 279 9.58 -10.78 -2.89
N MET A 280 9.08 -11.55 -3.85
CA MET A 280 8.30 -12.77 -3.57
C MET A 280 9.11 -13.76 -2.71
N LEU A 281 10.40 -13.95 -3.01
CA LEU A 281 11.27 -14.84 -2.24
C LEU A 281 11.38 -14.39 -0.78
N LEU A 282 11.52 -13.08 -0.52
CA LEU A 282 11.52 -12.55 0.84
C LEU A 282 10.19 -12.81 1.55
N VAL A 283 9.05 -12.57 0.88
CA VAL A 283 7.71 -12.83 1.43
C VAL A 283 7.59 -14.31 1.83
N ILE A 284 8.02 -15.23 0.96
CA ILE A 284 7.97 -16.68 1.23
C ILE A 284 8.81 -17.04 2.46
N ILE A 285 10.07 -16.59 2.52
CA ILE A 285 10.98 -16.89 3.63
C ILE A 285 10.39 -16.40 4.96
N PHE A 286 9.96 -15.14 5.02
CA PHE A 286 9.40 -14.54 6.23
C PHE A 286 8.08 -15.20 6.64
N THR A 287 7.21 -15.53 5.67
CA THR A 287 5.95 -16.24 5.93
C THR A 287 6.19 -17.64 6.48
N CYS A 288 7.14 -18.40 5.93
CA CYS A 288 7.45 -19.74 6.42
C CYS A 288 7.97 -19.70 7.87
N ILE A 289 8.83 -18.73 8.19
CA ILE A 289 9.34 -18.57 9.56
C ILE A 289 8.21 -18.13 10.50
N ASP A 290 7.35 -17.20 10.09
CA ASP A 290 6.20 -16.77 10.89
C ASP A 290 5.23 -17.92 11.15
N PHE A 291 4.92 -18.71 10.12
CA PHE A 291 4.04 -19.87 10.22
C PHE A 291 4.56 -20.89 11.27
N ILE A 292 5.86 -21.17 11.26
CA ILE A 292 6.50 -22.02 12.28
C ILE A 292 6.40 -21.38 13.67
N CYS A 293 6.59 -20.07 13.78
CA CYS A 293 6.43 -19.33 15.04
C CYS A 293 4.99 -19.43 15.57
N CYS A 294 3.98 -19.25 14.72
CA CYS A 294 2.57 -19.36 15.06
C CYS A 294 2.17 -20.80 15.47
N ILE A 295 2.78 -21.83 14.87
CA ILE A 295 2.61 -23.22 15.32
C ILE A 295 3.14 -23.40 16.74
N LYS A 296 4.29 -22.79 17.09
CA LYS A 296 4.86 -22.88 18.44
C LYS A 296 4.16 -21.97 19.45
N LEU A 297 3.45 -20.95 18.98
CA LEU A 297 2.69 -20.03 19.82
C LEU A 297 1.52 -20.78 20.48
N LYS A 298 1.45 -20.70 21.81
CA LYS A 298 0.32 -21.20 22.59
C LYS A 298 -0.72 -20.09 22.66
N LEU A 299 -1.85 -20.28 21.97
CA LEU A 299 -3.00 -19.39 22.04
C LEU A 299 -3.84 -19.79 23.26
N PRO A 300 -3.94 -18.96 24.31
CA PRO A 300 -4.65 -19.32 25.53
C PRO A 300 -6.15 -19.48 25.26
N PHE A 301 -6.76 -20.50 25.85
CA PHE A 301 -8.22 -20.59 25.91
C PHE A 301 -8.74 -19.54 26.90
N GLN A 302 -9.84 -18.90 26.54
CA GLN A 302 -10.48 -17.88 27.37
C GLN A 302 -11.91 -18.34 27.64
N SER A 303 -12.50 -18.03 28.79
CA SER A 303 -13.88 -18.48 29.07
C SER A 303 -14.83 -18.05 27.94
N GLN A 304 -15.60 -19.00 27.41
CA GLN A 304 -16.56 -18.74 26.36
C GLN A 304 -17.69 -17.89 26.96
N SER A 305 -17.85 -16.65 26.48
CA SER A 305 -19.05 -15.87 26.80
C SER A 305 -20.14 -16.28 25.82
N THR A 306 -21.30 -16.67 26.34
CA THR A 306 -22.49 -16.95 25.52
C THR A 306 -23.20 -15.67 25.06
N THR A 307 -22.77 -14.50 25.56
CA THR A 307 -23.41 -13.19 25.36
C THR A 307 -22.53 -12.18 24.64
N ILE A 308 -21.49 -12.60 23.91
CA ILE A 308 -20.51 -11.70 23.24
C ILE A 308 -21.20 -10.56 22.47
N MET A 309 -22.17 -10.87 21.60
CA MET A 309 -22.87 -9.85 20.81
C MET A 309 -23.68 -8.86 21.68
N LYS A 310 -24.32 -9.37 22.74
CA LYS A 310 -25.07 -8.53 23.69
C LYS A 310 -24.13 -7.62 24.49
N ASP A 311 -22.97 -8.14 24.89
CA ASP A 311 -21.96 -7.41 25.66
C ASP A 311 -21.32 -6.30 24.81
N VAL A 312 -20.98 -6.59 23.55
CA VAL A 312 -20.47 -5.61 22.58
C VAL A 312 -21.53 -4.54 22.27
N PHE A 313 -22.79 -4.93 22.09
CA PHE A 313 -23.86 -3.95 21.85
C PHE A 313 -24.12 -3.07 23.08
N THR A 314 -24.02 -3.63 24.28
CA THR A 314 -24.13 -2.87 25.54
C THR A 314 -22.96 -1.89 25.69
N LEU A 315 -21.76 -2.33 25.31
CA LEU A 315 -20.56 -1.50 25.27
C LEU A 315 -20.72 -0.30 24.31
N LEU A 316 -21.30 -0.51 23.12
CA LEU A 316 -21.58 0.54 22.15
C LEU A 316 -22.64 1.55 22.61
N LYS A 317 -23.48 1.23 23.60
CA LYS A 317 -24.43 2.19 24.19
C LYS A 317 -23.78 3.14 25.21
N SER A 318 -22.57 2.85 25.67
CA SER A 318 -21.88 3.68 26.66
C SER A 318 -21.36 4.97 26.02
N LYS A 319 -21.77 6.13 26.56
CA LYS A 319 -21.37 7.47 26.08
C LYS A 319 -19.84 7.61 25.99
N THR A 320 -19.11 7.14 27.00
CA THR A 320 -17.64 7.21 27.06
C THR A 320 -16.99 6.45 25.90
N ILE A 321 -17.58 5.33 25.51
CA ILE A 321 -17.03 4.43 24.49
C ILE A 321 -17.33 4.97 23.09
N VAL A 322 -18.53 5.54 22.88
CA VAL A 322 -18.85 6.27 21.64
C VAL A 322 -17.89 7.44 21.44
N ILE A 323 -17.63 8.24 22.48
CA ILE A 323 -16.65 9.35 22.41
C ILE A 323 -15.26 8.81 22.02
N PHE A 324 -14.81 7.72 22.65
CA PHE A 324 -13.54 7.08 22.30
C PHE A 324 -13.50 6.58 20.85
N LEU A 325 -14.56 5.95 20.35
CA LEU A 325 -14.64 5.48 18.96
C LEU A 325 -14.62 6.65 17.97
N CYS A 326 -15.28 7.77 18.29
CA CYS A 326 -15.18 8.98 17.48
C CYS A 326 -13.74 9.50 17.41
N PHE A 327 -13.02 9.57 18.54
CA PHE A 327 -11.60 9.93 18.54
C PHE A 327 -10.75 8.94 17.71
N SER A 328 -10.99 7.64 17.84
CA SER A 328 -10.31 6.61 17.04
C SER A 328 -10.59 6.79 15.55
N GLY A 329 -11.81 7.13 15.16
CA GLY A 329 -12.19 7.37 13.76
C GLY A 329 -11.50 8.61 13.20
N PHE A 330 -11.46 9.73 13.92
CA PHE A 330 -10.73 10.93 13.48
C PHE A 330 -9.23 10.66 13.29
N PHE A 331 -8.61 9.94 14.24
CA PHE A 331 -7.22 9.52 14.09
C PHE A 331 -7.03 8.62 12.85
N GLY A 332 -7.96 7.69 12.62
CA GLY A 332 -8.01 6.85 11.42
C GLY A 332 -8.01 7.63 10.12
N VAL A 333 -8.95 8.58 9.99
CA VAL A 333 -9.06 9.46 8.81
C VAL A 333 -7.75 10.20 8.54
N PHE A 334 -7.16 10.83 9.56
CA PHE A 334 -5.88 11.54 9.38
C PHE A 334 -4.75 10.59 8.98
N ASN A 335 -4.68 9.41 9.59
CA ASN A 335 -3.69 8.40 9.26
C ASN A 335 -3.85 7.86 7.82
N THR A 336 -5.09 7.68 7.36
CA THR A 336 -5.41 7.27 6.00
C THR A 336 -5.02 8.35 4.98
N ILE A 337 -5.33 9.63 5.26
CA ILE A 337 -4.90 10.75 4.42
C ILE A 337 -3.38 10.78 4.30
N MET A 338 -2.67 10.74 5.44
CA MET A 338 -1.20 10.75 5.43
C MET A 338 -0.62 9.56 4.68
N ARG A 339 -1.14 8.35 4.92
CA ARG A 339 -0.65 7.12 4.26
C ARG A 339 -0.79 7.18 2.73
N ASN A 340 -1.87 7.76 2.22
CA ASN A 340 -2.14 7.81 0.79
C ASN A 340 -1.45 8.98 0.07
N PHE A 341 -1.39 10.16 0.71
CA PHE A 341 -0.98 11.40 0.03
C PHE A 341 0.41 11.91 0.42
N LEU A 342 1.04 11.43 1.50
CA LEU A 342 2.34 11.95 1.94
C LEU A 342 3.43 11.75 0.87
N LEU A 343 3.53 10.56 0.27
CA LEU A 343 4.54 10.29 -0.76
C LEU A 343 4.27 11.12 -2.02
N TRP A 344 3.00 11.30 -2.39
CA TRP A 344 2.61 12.11 -3.55
C TRP A 344 2.98 13.58 -3.33
N TYR A 345 2.73 14.11 -2.13
CA TYR A 345 3.17 15.45 -1.76
C TYR A 345 4.69 15.62 -1.84
N VAL A 346 5.46 14.60 -1.44
CA VAL A 346 6.92 14.62 -1.55
C VAL A 346 7.38 14.61 -3.02
N GLU A 347 6.70 13.87 -3.90
CA GLU A 347 6.96 13.91 -5.34
C GLU A 347 6.71 15.32 -5.91
N ASP A 348 5.55 15.90 -5.66
CA ASP A 348 5.19 17.24 -6.14
C ASP A 348 6.16 18.32 -5.63
N LEU A 349 6.56 18.23 -4.35
CA LEU A 349 7.54 19.13 -3.77
C LEU A 349 8.93 18.94 -4.39
N SER A 350 9.32 17.71 -4.75
CA SER A 350 10.60 17.41 -5.40
C SER A 350 10.63 17.98 -6.83
N ILE A 351 9.52 17.94 -7.55
CA ILE A 351 9.35 18.58 -8.87
C ILE A 351 9.51 20.10 -8.75
N ALA A 352 8.83 20.71 -7.76
CA ALA A 352 8.85 22.16 -7.58
C ALA A 352 10.21 22.72 -7.13
N THR A 353 11.06 21.88 -6.51
CA THR A 353 12.33 22.29 -5.89
C THR A 353 13.57 21.74 -6.59
N ASP A 354 13.43 21.17 -7.79
CA ASP A 354 14.51 20.62 -8.64
C ASP A 354 15.30 19.45 -7.98
N TYR A 355 14.62 18.64 -7.16
CA TYR A 355 15.18 17.44 -6.53
C TYR A 355 14.76 16.13 -7.23
N MET A 356 14.37 16.22 -8.50
CA MET A 356 13.82 15.10 -9.29
C MET A 356 14.70 13.85 -9.25
N ASP A 357 16.01 14.02 -9.42
CA ASP A 357 16.97 12.91 -9.48
C ASP A 357 17.07 12.12 -8.16
N ARG A 358 16.66 12.72 -7.03
CA ARG A 358 16.78 12.13 -5.68
C ARG A 358 15.44 11.79 -5.04
N MET A 359 14.33 12.02 -5.73
CA MET A 359 12.95 11.89 -5.23
C MET A 359 12.71 10.54 -4.53
N LYS A 360 13.01 9.42 -5.22
CA LYS A 360 12.79 8.06 -4.67
C LYS A 360 13.67 7.71 -3.48
N LEU A 361 14.89 8.25 -3.45
CA LEU A 361 15.78 8.08 -2.30
C LEU A 361 15.23 8.82 -1.07
N ILE A 362 14.67 10.01 -1.26
CA ILE A 362 14.09 10.80 -0.17
C ILE A 362 12.83 10.12 0.39
N GLU A 363 11.93 9.62 -0.47
CA GLU A 363 10.77 8.83 -0.05
C GLU A 363 11.18 7.62 0.81
N GLY A 364 12.17 6.85 0.34
CA GLY A 364 12.68 5.69 1.08
C GLY A 364 13.27 6.06 2.44
N LEU A 365 14.01 7.17 2.53
CA LEU A 365 14.56 7.66 3.79
C LEU A 365 13.47 8.16 4.75
N ILE A 366 12.40 8.77 4.25
CA ILE A 366 11.24 9.19 5.07
C ILE A 366 10.59 7.96 5.72
N LEU A 367 10.31 6.91 4.94
CA LEU A 367 9.72 5.67 5.45
C LEU A 367 10.63 4.97 6.47
N ALA A 368 11.94 4.96 6.21
CA ALA A 368 12.92 4.41 7.15
C ALA A 368 12.98 5.23 8.45
N ALA A 369 12.96 6.56 8.37
CA ALA A 369 12.90 7.44 9.53
C ALA A 369 11.65 7.18 10.37
N GLN A 370 10.47 7.11 9.74
CA GLN A 370 9.22 6.76 10.40
C GLN A 370 9.33 5.46 11.21
N ALA A 371 9.82 4.39 10.58
CA ALA A 371 9.91 3.07 11.19
C ALA A 371 10.95 3.00 12.31
N PHE A 372 12.19 3.47 12.08
CA PHE A 372 13.29 3.24 13.02
C PHE A 372 13.40 4.26 14.15
N SER A 373 13.12 5.54 13.90
CA SER A 373 13.19 6.56 14.96
C SER A 373 11.85 6.74 15.64
N GLY A 374 10.84 7.18 14.90
CA GLY A 374 9.54 7.56 15.46
C GLY A 374 8.86 6.38 16.15
N GLU A 375 8.60 5.31 15.40
CA GLU A 375 7.80 4.20 15.88
C GLU A 375 8.50 3.39 16.97
N VAL A 376 9.74 2.96 16.77
CA VAL A 376 10.46 2.12 17.76
C VAL A 376 10.59 2.82 19.11
N ILE A 377 10.96 4.11 19.12
CA ILE A 377 11.14 4.88 20.37
C ILE A 377 9.81 5.01 21.10
N PHE A 378 8.75 5.46 20.41
CA PHE A 378 7.47 5.72 21.06
C PHE A 378 6.70 4.43 21.40
N PHE A 379 6.81 3.36 20.62
CA PHE A 379 6.28 2.06 21.02
C PHE A 379 6.95 1.55 22.30
N PHE A 380 8.27 1.73 22.45
CA PHE A 380 8.97 1.34 23.68
C PHE A 380 8.56 2.18 24.91
N LEU A 381 8.35 3.49 24.73
CA LEU A 381 8.01 4.44 25.79
C LEU A 381 6.51 4.51 26.11
N SER A 382 5.64 4.12 25.18
CA SER A 382 4.18 4.23 25.26
C SER A 382 3.60 3.77 26.60
N GLY A 383 4.02 2.60 27.09
CA GLY A 383 3.55 2.07 28.37
C GLY A 383 3.86 2.95 29.58
N LYS A 384 5.02 3.63 29.59
CA LYS A 384 5.39 4.57 30.67
C LYS A 384 4.56 5.85 30.57
N ILE A 385 4.36 6.35 29.35
CA ILE A 385 3.57 7.55 29.06
C ILE A 385 2.12 7.33 29.48
N LEU A 386 1.51 6.22 29.03
CA LEU A 386 0.14 5.85 29.37
C LEU A 386 -0.06 5.66 30.88
N LYS A 387 0.93 5.11 31.58
CA LYS A 387 0.87 4.99 33.05
C LYS A 387 0.87 6.34 33.76
N LYS A 388 1.61 7.32 33.23
CA LYS A 388 1.80 8.64 33.85
C LYS A 388 0.68 9.62 33.51
N LEU A 389 0.27 9.69 32.25
CA LEU A 389 -0.71 10.65 31.74
C LEU A 389 -2.14 10.10 31.73
N GLY A 390 -2.30 8.77 31.69
CA GLY A 390 -3.61 8.14 31.45
C GLY A 390 -4.07 8.29 29.99
N TYR A 391 -5.16 7.59 29.64
CA TYR A 391 -5.61 7.49 28.23
C TYR A 391 -6.13 8.83 27.67
N GLY A 392 -6.98 9.54 28.41
CA GLY A 392 -7.62 10.78 27.92
C GLY A 392 -6.62 11.90 27.58
N TYR A 393 -5.71 12.22 28.51
CA TYR A 393 -4.66 13.22 28.25
C TYR A 393 -3.68 12.76 27.16
N THR A 394 -3.40 11.45 27.08
CA THR A 394 -2.56 10.93 25.99
C THR A 394 -3.22 11.15 24.63
N PHE A 395 -4.52 10.90 24.48
CA PHE A 395 -5.21 11.19 23.21
C PHE A 395 -5.14 12.67 22.83
N THR A 396 -5.38 13.56 23.78
CA THR A 396 -5.31 15.01 23.52
C THR A 396 -3.90 15.42 23.07
N PHE A 397 -2.86 14.94 23.78
CA PHE A 397 -1.47 15.17 23.41
C PHE A 397 -1.14 14.65 22.00
N CYS A 398 -1.61 13.44 21.68
CA CYS A 398 -1.44 12.85 20.36
C CYS A 398 -2.07 13.69 19.25
N PHE A 399 -3.29 14.20 19.43
CA PHE A 399 -3.95 15.08 18.45
C PHE A 399 -3.21 16.41 18.25
N ILE A 400 -2.70 17.01 19.33
CA ILE A 400 -1.86 18.22 19.24
C ILE A 400 -0.60 17.93 18.42
N CYS A 401 0.08 16.81 18.70
CA CYS A 401 1.25 16.38 17.92
C CYS A 401 0.89 16.11 16.44
N TYR A 402 -0.30 15.57 16.17
CA TYR A 402 -0.77 15.32 14.81
C TYR A 402 -1.06 16.63 14.05
N ALA A 403 -1.75 17.58 14.70
CA ALA A 403 -2.00 18.90 14.13
C ALA A 403 -0.70 19.65 13.86
N LEU A 404 0.25 19.60 14.80
CA LEU A 404 1.59 20.18 14.63
C LEU A 404 2.35 19.50 13.50
N ARG A 405 2.28 18.17 13.39
CA ARG A 405 2.90 17.43 12.28
C ARG A 405 2.36 17.90 10.92
N LEU A 406 1.04 17.94 10.75
CA LEU A 406 0.42 18.39 9.51
C LEU A 406 0.77 19.85 9.19
N GLY A 407 0.75 20.72 10.19
CA GLY A 407 1.12 22.14 10.04
C GLY A 407 2.61 22.35 9.71
N LEU A 408 3.51 21.51 10.23
CA LEU A 408 4.93 21.57 9.87
C LEU A 408 5.16 21.05 8.44
N ILE A 409 4.46 20.00 8.03
CA ILE A 409 4.59 19.43 6.67
C ILE A 409 4.07 20.42 5.63
N SER A 410 2.98 21.13 5.91
CA SER A 410 2.46 22.16 4.99
C SER A 410 3.38 23.37 4.83
N LEU A 411 4.25 23.63 5.80
CA LEU A 411 5.28 24.69 5.75
C LEU A 411 6.62 24.20 5.19
N ALA A 412 6.76 22.91 4.88
CA ALA A 412 8.01 22.34 4.42
C ALA A 412 8.38 22.89 3.03
N SER A 413 9.48 23.64 2.96
CA SER A 413 9.93 24.26 1.70
C SER A 413 10.76 23.31 0.83
N THR A 414 11.33 22.25 1.41
CA THR A 414 12.08 21.23 0.67
C THR A 414 11.74 19.83 1.19
N PRO A 415 11.89 18.77 0.36
CA PRO A 415 11.60 17.40 0.78
C PRO A 415 12.40 16.93 2.01
N TRP A 416 13.59 17.49 2.23
CA TRP A 416 14.42 17.19 3.40
C TRP A 416 13.80 17.65 4.73
N TRP A 417 13.03 18.73 4.72
CA TRP A 417 12.28 19.15 5.91
C TRP A 417 11.20 18.13 6.28
N VAL A 418 10.52 17.55 5.29
CA VAL A 418 9.52 16.49 5.51
C VAL A 418 10.16 15.30 6.21
N LEU A 419 11.35 14.88 5.78
CA LEU A 419 12.12 13.81 6.44
C LEU A 419 12.39 14.10 7.91
N LEU A 420 12.83 15.31 8.23
CA LEU A 420 13.13 15.69 9.61
C LEU A 420 11.84 15.73 10.46
N ILE A 421 10.75 16.27 9.91
CA ILE A 421 9.46 16.31 10.60
C ILE A 421 8.95 14.90 10.88
N GLU A 422 8.98 14.02 9.88
CA GLU A 422 8.55 12.63 9.99
C GLU A 422 9.38 11.84 11.00
N PHE A 423 10.70 12.04 11.01
CA PHE A 423 11.62 11.44 11.96
C PHE A 423 11.22 11.71 13.43
N PHE A 424 10.77 12.91 13.75
CA PHE A 424 10.40 13.30 15.13
C PHE A 424 8.92 13.13 15.44
N MET A 425 8.03 13.40 14.47
CA MET A 425 6.60 13.50 14.72
C MET A 425 5.83 12.20 14.48
N GLN A 426 6.31 11.25 13.66
CA GLN A 426 5.63 9.97 13.45
C GLN A 426 5.41 9.21 14.77
N GLY A 427 6.41 9.19 15.65
CA GLY A 427 6.32 8.52 16.95
C GLY A 427 5.18 9.03 17.86
N PRO A 428 5.19 10.31 18.26
CA PRO A 428 4.18 10.86 19.15
C PRO A 428 2.79 10.97 18.50
N SER A 429 2.72 11.18 17.18
CA SER A 429 1.43 11.32 16.48
C SER A 429 0.79 9.99 16.12
N TYR A 430 1.55 9.01 15.63
CA TYR A 430 1.04 7.71 15.18
C TYR A 430 1.25 6.60 16.21
N ALA A 431 2.51 6.28 16.56
CA ALA A 431 2.82 5.09 17.37
C ALA A 431 2.21 5.14 18.78
N LEU A 432 2.26 6.33 19.41
CA LEU A 432 1.65 6.54 20.73
C LEU A 432 0.12 6.46 20.67
N SER A 433 -0.50 7.08 19.66
CA SER A 433 -1.96 7.05 19.44
C SER A 433 -2.45 5.63 19.20
N PHE A 434 -1.82 4.92 18.26
CA PHE A 434 -2.13 3.53 17.92
C PHE A 434 -2.06 2.64 19.17
N THR A 435 -0.99 2.76 19.94
CA THR A 435 -0.83 2.01 21.20
C THR A 435 -1.90 2.36 22.22
N ALA A 436 -2.24 3.65 22.36
CA ALA A 436 -3.26 4.13 23.28
C ALA A 436 -4.65 3.59 22.93
N ILE A 437 -5.03 3.64 21.64
CA ILE A 437 -6.31 3.13 21.12
C ILE A 437 -6.44 1.64 21.41
N ILE A 438 -5.47 0.83 21.02
CA ILE A 438 -5.53 -0.63 21.17
C ILE A 438 -5.47 -1.03 22.64
N SER A 439 -4.63 -0.36 23.43
CA SER A 439 -4.54 -0.63 24.87
C SER A 439 -5.83 -0.25 25.60
N TYR A 440 -6.48 0.85 25.20
CA TYR A 440 -7.77 1.26 25.77
C TYR A 440 -8.89 0.31 25.35
N ALA A 441 -8.90 -0.14 24.08
CA ALA A 441 -9.81 -1.16 23.59
C ALA A 441 -9.74 -2.43 24.44
N ASN A 442 -8.54 -2.88 24.81
CA ASN A 442 -8.37 -4.03 25.71
C ASN A 442 -8.89 -3.75 27.13
N VAL A 443 -8.81 -2.52 27.64
CA VAL A 443 -9.34 -2.16 28.96
C VAL A 443 -10.87 -2.26 29.01
N ILE A 444 -11.54 -1.85 27.93
CA ILE A 444 -13.01 -1.88 27.87
C ILE A 444 -13.58 -3.23 27.45
N THR A 445 -12.73 -4.19 27.06
CA THR A 445 -13.17 -5.48 26.53
C THR A 445 -13.79 -6.35 27.63
N PRO A 446 -15.04 -6.85 27.44
CA PRO A 446 -15.61 -7.92 28.25
C PRO A 446 -14.78 -9.21 28.19
N THR A 447 -14.86 -10.04 29.23
CA THR A 447 -14.17 -11.33 29.25
C THR A 447 -14.65 -12.24 28.12
N GLY A 448 -13.73 -12.69 27.27
CA GLY A 448 -14.04 -13.59 26.14
C GLY A 448 -14.40 -12.90 24.82
N ALA A 449 -14.37 -11.55 24.74
CA ALA A 449 -14.66 -10.78 23.52
C ALA A 449 -13.44 -10.00 22.98
N SER A 450 -12.22 -10.46 23.29
CA SER A 450 -10.97 -9.73 23.01
C SER A 450 -10.76 -9.48 21.53
N ALA A 451 -10.91 -10.50 20.68
CA ALA A 451 -10.72 -10.35 19.24
C ALA A 451 -11.84 -9.53 18.60
N THR A 452 -13.07 -9.67 19.10
CA THR A 452 -14.24 -8.93 18.61
C THR A 452 -14.12 -7.43 18.86
N VAL A 453 -13.79 -7.03 20.10
CA VAL A 453 -13.65 -5.60 20.45
C VAL A 453 -12.42 -4.98 19.79
N GLN A 454 -11.30 -5.70 19.71
CA GLN A 454 -10.13 -5.23 18.95
C GLN A 454 -10.44 -5.09 17.46
N GLY A 455 -11.17 -6.05 16.87
CA GLY A 455 -11.63 -5.99 15.49
C GLY A 455 -12.54 -4.79 15.22
N LEU A 456 -13.47 -4.50 16.13
CA LEU A 456 -14.35 -3.33 16.05
C LEU A 456 -13.57 -2.01 16.12
N VAL A 457 -12.75 -1.82 17.15
CA VAL A 457 -12.02 -0.56 17.36
C VAL A 457 -11.01 -0.33 16.24
N GLN A 458 -10.26 -1.36 15.86
CA GLN A 458 -9.31 -1.26 14.75
C GLN A 458 -9.99 -1.16 13.39
N GLY A 459 -11.22 -1.69 13.24
CA GLY A 459 -12.04 -1.48 12.06
C GLY A 459 -12.47 -0.03 11.90
N VAL A 460 -12.82 0.65 13.00
CA VAL A 460 -13.09 2.10 13.00
C VAL A 460 -11.80 2.90 12.73
N ASN A 461 -10.66 2.47 13.26
CA ASN A 461 -9.38 3.14 13.06
C ASN A 461 -8.83 3.01 11.63
N GLU A 462 -8.93 1.84 11.02
CA GLU A 462 -8.28 1.55 9.74
C GLU A 462 -9.24 1.56 8.56
N GLY A 463 -10.55 1.50 8.82
CA GLY A 463 -11.60 1.51 7.81
C GLY A 463 -12.15 2.88 7.46
N LEU A 464 -11.69 3.94 8.14
CA LEU A 464 -12.10 5.34 7.92
C LEU A 464 -10.96 6.21 7.37
#